data_AF-A0A812GLZ0-F1
#
_entry.id   AF-A0A812GLZ0-F1
#
_cell.length_a   1.000
_cell.length_b   1.000
_cell.length_c   1.000
_cell.angle_alpha   90.00
_cell.angle_beta   90.00
_cell.angle_gamma   90.00
#
_symmetry.space_group_name_H-M   'P 1'
#
loop_
_entity.id
_entity.type
_entity.pdbx_description
1 polymer ?
#
loop_
_entity_poly.entity_id
_entity_poly.type
_entity_poly.pdbx_seq_one_letter_code
_entity_poly.pdbx_strand_id
1 'polypeptide(L)'
;MRAVLKKPSKKNTFTSVPYVRHGNVSEKFRAHNQRWGRSIHSFMTMSYLDLVKTLQKDKILPDWQGWTCPRCGEGTIGKLKFVKSRESWMYQCSGKRCKKYLQVDDFHPIFFRGNGNSVTPLKAQAAILYAAVAGVPINSAHLIMDVDHKPVEKSITYGRPNDSTWVDVEADEVDLGKGLEDATDGQGKVVRWEQWCGLVERGRPASLRLFRLNPPVTKPRAPGPGPIRKYDWRAIGTPLLSDRHVVLHTDGARAYKLKLPGVCHCNVVHKKKRTIVNKKVVWVKPHYTKVYNLKLPNKKTLKVKSGTQIIDRFWGHVRTHIKHTSRAPGNLILRRKIRAAQFTYWFRTKNAWTSAGVMLEALFNY
;
A
#
# COMPACT_ATOMS: atom_id res chain seq x y z
N MET A 1 -37.45 -32.54 52.07
CA MET A 1 -36.34 -32.81 51.14
C MET A 1 -35.37 -31.63 51.17
N ARG A 2 -34.04 -31.83 51.12
CA ARG A 2 -33.08 -30.70 51.01
C ARG A 2 -32.96 -30.24 49.56
N ALA A 3 -33.15 -28.95 49.29
CA ALA A 3 -32.97 -28.39 47.96
C ALA A 3 -31.48 -28.36 47.59
N VAL A 4 -31.09 -29.05 46.51
CA VAL A 4 -29.71 -29.05 46.02
C VAL A 4 -29.44 -27.73 45.31
N LEU A 5 -28.75 -26.82 45.99
CA LEU A 5 -28.24 -25.58 45.39
C LEU A 5 -27.33 -25.91 44.20
N LYS A 6 -27.77 -25.55 42.99
CA LYS A 6 -26.95 -25.68 41.78
C LYS A 6 -25.67 -24.88 41.97
N LYS A 7 -24.51 -25.55 41.95
CA LYS A 7 -23.20 -24.89 42.01
C LYS A 7 -23.14 -23.81 40.92
N PRO A 8 -22.74 -22.56 41.25
CA PRO A 8 -22.60 -21.52 40.24
C PRO A 8 -21.62 -21.98 39.17
N SER A 9 -21.90 -21.70 37.90
CA SER A 9 -21.01 -22.07 36.81
C SER A 9 -19.64 -21.41 37.01
N LYS A 10 -18.55 -22.15 36.75
CA LYS A 10 -17.21 -21.57 36.76
C LYS A 10 -17.22 -20.35 35.83
N LYS A 11 -16.92 -19.16 36.36
CA LYS A 11 -16.77 -17.94 35.55
C LYS A 11 -15.77 -18.24 34.44
N ASN A 12 -16.23 -18.22 33.18
CA ASN A 12 -15.36 -18.45 32.04
C ASN A 12 -14.36 -17.30 31.94
N THR A 13 -13.16 -17.50 32.47
CA THR A 13 -12.01 -16.61 32.28
C THR A 13 -11.55 -16.68 30.84
N PHE A 14 -12.31 -16.02 29.96
CA PHE A 14 -12.09 -16.02 28.51
C PHE A 14 -10.81 -15.24 28.18
N THR A 15 -9.69 -15.94 28.11
CA THR A 15 -8.41 -15.37 27.66
C THR A 15 -8.57 -14.92 26.20
N SER A 16 -8.72 -13.62 26.01
CA SER A 16 -8.96 -13.03 24.69
C SER A 16 -7.77 -13.28 23.76
N VAL A 17 -7.98 -14.05 22.69
CA VAL A 17 -6.94 -14.29 21.68
C VAL A 17 -6.76 -13.02 20.84
N PRO A 18 -5.58 -12.37 20.86
CA PRO A 18 -5.34 -11.16 20.08
C PRO A 18 -5.41 -11.46 18.57
N TYR A 19 -5.77 -10.45 17.79
CA TYR A 19 -5.88 -10.58 16.33
C TYR A 19 -4.54 -10.38 15.60
N VAL A 20 -3.62 -9.64 16.22
CA VAL A 20 -2.25 -9.43 15.77
C VAL A 20 -1.33 -9.99 16.85
N ARG A 21 -0.34 -10.80 16.49
CA ARG A 21 0.58 -11.45 17.46
C ARG A 21 1.87 -10.66 17.70
N HIS A 22 2.35 -9.95 16.68
CA HIS A 22 3.57 -9.16 16.71
C HIS A 22 3.31 -7.80 16.05
N GLY A 23 3.77 -6.72 16.67
CA GLY A 23 3.57 -5.34 16.17
C GLY A 23 2.21 -4.72 16.48
N ASN A 24 1.98 -3.54 15.91
CA ASN A 24 0.90 -2.63 16.31
C ASN A 24 -0.49 -3.15 15.95
N VAL A 25 -1.47 -2.87 16.81
CA VAL A 25 -2.88 -3.17 16.54
C VAL A 25 -3.32 -2.43 15.27
N SER A 26 -3.89 -3.15 14.30
CA SER A 26 -4.42 -2.54 13.09
C SER A 26 -5.69 -1.76 13.41
N GLU A 27 -5.55 -0.44 13.56
CA GLU A 27 -6.67 0.48 13.75
C GLU A 27 -7.57 0.59 12.50
N LYS A 28 -8.73 1.23 12.64
CA LYS A 28 -9.54 1.65 11.49
C LYS A 28 -8.91 2.91 10.89
N PHE A 29 -8.68 2.91 9.58
CA PHE A 29 -8.26 4.13 8.88
C PHE A 29 -9.33 5.23 9.03
N ARG A 30 -8.90 6.43 9.45
CA ARG A 30 -9.70 7.65 9.50
C ARG A 30 -8.96 8.72 8.71
N ALA A 31 -9.48 9.11 7.55
CA ALA A 31 -8.78 10.05 6.66
C ALA A 31 -8.47 11.40 7.34
N HIS A 32 -9.35 11.89 8.21
CA HIS A 32 -9.14 13.12 8.99
C HIS A 32 -8.00 13.04 10.03
N ASN A 33 -7.55 11.84 10.40
CA ASN A 33 -6.39 11.67 11.30
C ASN A 33 -5.04 11.66 10.54
N GLN A 34 -5.04 11.74 9.20
CA GLN A 34 -3.83 11.64 8.40
C GLN A 34 -3.01 12.93 8.52
N ARG A 35 -1.89 12.86 9.26
CA ARG A 35 -1.01 14.00 9.50
C ARG A 35 -0.08 14.23 8.32
N TRP A 36 -0.31 15.29 7.55
CA TRP A 36 0.54 15.68 6.42
C TRP A 36 1.71 16.61 6.82
N GLY A 37 1.60 17.33 7.93
CA GLY A 37 2.66 18.17 8.50
C GLY A 37 3.07 19.42 7.69
N ARG A 38 2.50 19.61 6.50
CA ARG A 38 2.67 20.74 5.58
C ARG A 38 1.32 21.12 4.99
N SER A 39 1.28 22.17 4.16
CA SER A 39 0.12 22.54 3.36
C SER A 39 0.59 23.23 2.06
N ILE A 40 -0.25 23.25 1.03
CA ILE A 40 0.04 23.97 -0.23
C ILE A 40 0.31 25.45 0.06
N HIS A 41 -0.53 26.09 0.87
CA HIS A 41 -0.34 27.48 1.31
C HIS A 41 1.04 27.71 1.95
N SER A 42 1.49 26.79 2.83
CA SER A 42 2.81 26.88 3.48
C SER A 42 3.98 26.85 2.48
N PHE A 43 3.88 26.12 1.37
CA PHE A 43 4.95 26.12 0.36
C PHE A 43 4.92 27.38 -0.50
N MET A 44 3.73 27.94 -0.76
CA MET A 44 3.57 29.15 -1.56
C MET A 44 4.04 30.40 -0.82
N THR A 45 3.84 30.49 0.51
CA THR A 45 4.23 31.68 1.31
C THR A 45 5.67 31.70 1.81
N MET A 46 6.35 30.55 1.92
CA MET A 46 7.77 30.48 2.34
C MET A 46 8.71 31.30 1.45
N SER A 47 9.85 31.77 2.01
CA SER A 47 10.96 32.27 1.19
C SER A 47 11.57 31.12 0.37
N TYR A 48 12.28 31.40 -0.74
CA TYR A 48 12.95 30.34 -1.51
C TYR A 48 13.97 29.57 -0.66
N LEU A 49 14.73 30.27 0.20
CA LEU A 49 15.73 29.64 1.07
C LEU A 49 15.06 28.74 2.13
N ASP A 50 13.95 29.18 2.71
CA ASP A 50 13.27 28.41 3.77
C ASP A 50 12.44 27.26 3.19
N LEU A 51 11.94 27.38 1.96
CA LEU A 51 11.43 26.26 1.18
C LEU A 51 12.52 25.21 0.98
N VAL A 52 13.71 25.60 0.48
CA VAL A 52 14.85 24.69 0.27
C VAL A 52 15.22 23.96 1.56
N LYS A 53 15.47 24.69 2.66
CA LYS A 53 15.77 24.10 3.98
C LYS A 53 14.64 23.15 4.45
N THR A 54 13.38 23.52 4.22
CA THR A 54 12.22 22.69 4.60
C THR A 54 12.15 21.40 3.80
N LEU A 55 12.33 21.46 2.49
CA LEU A 55 12.33 20.30 1.61
C LEU A 55 13.53 19.37 1.87
N GLN A 56 14.69 19.93 2.25
CA GLN A 56 15.86 19.15 2.68
C GLN A 56 15.63 18.47 4.04
N LYS A 57 15.07 19.20 5.01
CA LYS A 57 14.66 18.64 6.31
C LYS A 57 13.59 17.55 6.19
N ASP A 58 12.70 17.68 5.21
CA ASP A 58 11.67 16.68 4.88
C ASP A 58 12.18 15.53 4.00
N LYS A 59 13.48 15.52 3.63
CA LYS A 59 14.15 14.54 2.75
C LYS A 59 13.59 14.48 1.32
N ILE A 60 12.92 15.53 0.87
CA ILE A 60 12.43 15.67 -0.51
C ILE A 60 13.60 16.08 -1.42
N LEU A 61 14.30 17.17 -1.07
CA LEU A 61 15.53 17.61 -1.74
C LEU A 61 16.75 16.99 -1.05
N PRO A 62 17.83 16.64 -1.78
CA PRO A 62 19.12 16.36 -1.18
C PRO A 62 19.76 17.65 -0.63
N ASP A 63 20.59 17.54 0.40
CA ASP A 63 21.62 18.54 0.68
C ASP A 63 22.93 18.07 0.05
N TRP A 64 23.35 18.76 -1.00
CA TRP A 64 24.57 18.45 -1.75
C TRP A 64 25.86 18.85 -0.99
N GLN A 65 25.78 19.55 0.15
CA GLN A 65 26.96 19.97 0.89
C GLN A 65 27.81 18.75 1.33
N GLY A 66 29.10 18.77 0.99
CA GLY A 66 30.04 17.68 1.33
C GLY A 66 30.05 16.50 0.35
N TRP A 67 29.12 16.43 -0.61
CA TRP A 67 29.10 15.37 -1.62
C TRP A 67 30.23 15.53 -2.65
N THR A 68 30.64 14.41 -3.25
CA THR A 68 31.49 14.40 -4.45
C THR A 68 30.75 15.02 -5.64
N CYS A 69 31.39 15.93 -6.39
CA CYS A 69 30.72 16.69 -7.44
C CYS A 69 30.37 15.81 -8.66
N PRO A 70 29.07 15.60 -8.99
CA PRO A 70 28.65 14.73 -10.08
C PRO A 70 29.02 15.26 -11.47
N ARG A 71 29.51 16.51 -11.58
CA ARG A 71 30.01 17.10 -12.83
C ARG A 71 31.53 16.90 -13.05
N CYS A 72 32.28 16.33 -12.10
CA CYS A 72 33.73 16.13 -12.25
C CYS A 72 34.37 14.98 -11.45
N GLY A 73 33.66 14.27 -10.57
CA GLY A 73 34.17 13.09 -9.84
C GLY A 73 35.19 13.37 -8.72
N GLU A 74 35.95 14.46 -8.79
CA GLU A 74 37.06 14.76 -7.87
C GLU A 74 36.70 15.75 -6.75
N GLY A 75 36.02 16.84 -7.09
CA GLY A 75 35.87 17.99 -6.17
C GLY A 75 34.69 17.85 -5.22
N THR A 76 34.89 18.18 -3.94
CA THR A 76 33.80 18.25 -2.94
C THR A 76 32.88 19.44 -3.18
N ILE A 77 31.59 19.30 -2.93
CA ILE A 77 30.62 20.39 -3.01
C ILE A 77 30.63 21.21 -1.71
N GLY A 78 30.82 22.53 -1.84
CA GLY A 78 30.84 23.47 -0.72
C GLY A 78 29.45 23.82 -0.17
N LYS A 79 29.37 24.78 0.77
CA LYS A 79 28.10 25.25 1.34
C LYS A 79 27.21 25.95 0.30
N LEU A 80 25.89 25.87 0.46
CA LEU A 80 24.91 26.62 -0.34
C LEU A 80 25.13 28.14 -0.17
N LYS A 81 25.17 28.90 -1.28
CA LYS A 81 25.38 30.36 -1.29
C LYS A 81 24.45 31.05 -2.29
N PHE A 82 24.07 32.29 -2.02
CA PHE A 82 23.38 33.13 -3.00
C PHE A 82 24.38 33.70 -4.02
N VAL A 83 24.16 33.42 -5.30
CA VAL A 83 25.02 33.89 -6.40
C VAL A 83 24.36 35.10 -7.05
N LYS A 84 24.82 36.31 -6.72
CA LYS A 84 24.22 37.58 -7.19
C LYS A 84 24.01 37.62 -8.71
N SER A 85 25.01 37.21 -9.50
CA SER A 85 24.98 37.20 -10.97
C SER A 85 24.03 36.17 -11.60
N ARG A 86 23.29 35.41 -10.80
CA ARG A 86 22.24 34.46 -11.23
C ARG A 86 20.97 34.52 -10.37
N GLU A 87 20.91 35.48 -9.44
CA GLU A 87 19.81 35.70 -8.49
C GLU A 87 19.26 34.44 -7.81
N SER A 88 20.12 33.44 -7.57
CA SER A 88 19.69 32.12 -7.11
C SER A 88 20.67 31.51 -6.12
N TRP A 89 20.14 30.63 -5.26
CA TRP A 89 20.96 29.85 -4.32
C TRP A 89 21.55 28.64 -5.03
N MET A 90 22.87 28.54 -5.01
CA MET A 90 23.62 27.46 -5.66
C MET A 90 24.73 26.95 -4.75
N TYR A 91 25.03 25.68 -4.90
CA TYR A 91 26.23 25.04 -4.39
C TYR A 91 27.40 25.29 -5.36
N GLN A 92 28.65 25.15 -4.90
CA GLN A 92 29.83 25.30 -5.75
C GLN A 92 30.83 24.17 -5.51
N CYS A 93 31.38 23.60 -6.60
CA CYS A 93 32.46 22.62 -6.53
C CYS A 93 33.78 23.24 -6.03
N SER A 94 34.45 22.61 -5.06
CA SER A 94 35.76 23.03 -4.53
C SER A 94 36.90 22.78 -5.52
N GLY A 95 36.80 21.74 -6.35
CA GLY A 95 37.85 21.25 -7.24
C GLY A 95 38.41 22.33 -8.17
N LYS A 96 39.74 22.47 -8.18
CA LYS A 96 40.46 23.59 -8.85
C LYS A 96 40.11 23.74 -10.34
N ARG A 97 40.03 22.62 -11.08
CA ARG A 97 39.67 22.59 -12.51
C ARG A 97 38.17 22.67 -12.80
N CYS A 98 37.31 22.50 -11.80
CA CYS A 98 35.86 22.48 -11.98
C CYS A 98 35.24 23.84 -11.67
N LYS A 99 35.21 24.25 -10.39
CA LYS A 99 34.55 25.46 -9.85
C LYS A 99 33.09 25.72 -10.26
N LYS A 100 32.47 24.82 -11.04
CA LYS A 100 31.09 24.94 -11.54
C LYS A 100 30.10 24.99 -10.37
N TYR A 101 29.03 25.74 -10.60
CA TYR A 101 27.87 25.76 -9.72
C TYR A 101 26.97 24.56 -9.96
N LEU A 102 26.32 24.10 -8.89
CA LEU A 102 25.29 23.07 -8.87
C LEU A 102 24.05 23.68 -8.23
N GLN A 103 22.88 23.49 -8.82
CA GLN A 103 21.61 23.99 -8.28
C GLN A 103 21.08 23.06 -7.20
N VAL A 104 20.05 23.48 -6.46
CA VAL A 104 19.47 22.66 -5.38
C VAL A 104 18.68 21.48 -5.96
N ASP A 105 18.03 21.73 -7.10
CA ASP A 105 17.17 20.85 -7.88
C ASP A 105 17.89 20.14 -9.05
N ASP A 106 19.19 20.41 -9.26
CA ASP A 106 20.02 19.64 -10.21
C ASP A 106 19.94 18.13 -9.87
N PHE A 107 19.79 17.29 -10.89
CA PHE A 107 19.69 15.82 -10.80
C PHE A 107 18.49 15.24 -10.02
N HIS A 108 17.48 16.04 -9.66
CA HIS A 108 16.28 15.51 -8.98
C HIS A 108 15.39 14.67 -9.93
N PRO A 109 14.89 13.48 -9.53
CA PRO A 109 14.07 12.61 -10.40
C PRO A 109 12.61 13.05 -10.58
N ILE A 110 12.24 14.27 -10.17
CA ILE A 110 10.85 14.79 -10.16
C ILE A 110 10.81 16.30 -10.32
N PHE A 111 11.69 17.03 -9.65
CA PHE A 111 11.82 18.47 -9.87
C PHE A 111 12.73 18.72 -11.07
N PHE A 112 12.30 19.59 -11.98
CA PHE A 112 12.99 19.89 -13.22
C PHE A 112 13.01 21.40 -13.44
N ARG A 113 14.13 21.93 -13.93
CA ARG A 113 14.27 23.35 -14.24
C ARG A 113 14.55 23.52 -15.73
N GLY A 114 13.79 24.41 -16.37
CA GLY A 114 14.05 24.85 -17.74
C GLY A 114 14.60 26.28 -17.77
N ASN A 115 14.79 26.79 -18.99
CA ASN A 115 15.03 28.21 -19.26
C ASN A 115 13.82 28.78 -20.03
N GLY A 116 13.46 30.03 -19.76
CA GLY A 116 12.32 30.73 -20.40
C GLY A 116 11.12 30.93 -19.47
N ASN A 117 10.05 31.53 -19.99
CA ASN A 117 8.91 31.97 -19.18
C ASN A 117 7.98 30.82 -18.72
N SER A 118 7.97 29.69 -19.43
CA SER A 118 7.11 28.53 -19.14
C SER A 118 7.64 27.61 -18.04
N VAL A 119 8.51 28.11 -17.14
CA VAL A 119 9.22 27.29 -16.14
C VAL A 119 8.46 27.29 -14.81
N THR A 120 7.89 26.14 -14.45
CA THR A 120 7.21 25.94 -13.17
C THR A 120 8.15 26.23 -11.97
N PRO A 121 7.85 27.20 -11.09
CA PRO A 121 8.72 27.50 -9.94
C PRO A 121 8.78 26.34 -8.93
N LEU A 122 9.91 26.18 -8.22
CA LEU A 122 10.10 25.11 -7.22
C LEU A 122 8.99 25.07 -6.14
N LYS A 123 8.40 26.23 -5.78
CA LYS A 123 7.22 26.33 -4.91
C LYS A 123 6.03 25.55 -5.46
N ALA A 124 5.69 25.78 -6.73
CA ALA A 124 4.61 25.11 -7.41
C ALA A 124 4.93 23.61 -7.58
N GLN A 125 6.15 23.26 -8.00
CA GLN A 125 6.57 21.85 -8.13
C GLN A 125 6.44 21.08 -6.79
N ALA A 126 6.86 21.68 -5.67
CA ALA A 126 6.68 21.09 -4.34
C ALA A 126 5.21 20.96 -3.92
N ALA A 127 4.38 21.97 -4.22
CA ALA A 127 2.94 21.93 -3.96
C ALA A 127 2.19 20.90 -4.83
N ILE A 128 2.61 20.69 -6.08
CA ILE A 128 2.10 19.66 -7.00
C ILE A 128 2.48 18.27 -6.50
N LEU A 129 3.74 18.07 -6.10
CA LEU A 129 4.20 16.82 -5.48
C LEU A 129 3.40 16.55 -4.20
N TYR A 130 3.13 17.57 -3.38
CA TYR A 130 2.29 17.44 -2.19
C TYR A 130 0.86 17.05 -2.55
N ALA A 131 0.23 17.69 -3.55
CA ALA A 131 -1.11 17.34 -4.02
C ALA A 131 -1.18 15.89 -4.58
N ALA A 132 -0.15 15.46 -5.30
CA ALA A 132 -0.04 14.09 -5.83
C ALA A 132 0.13 13.04 -4.72
N VAL A 133 1.01 13.29 -3.75
CA VAL A 133 1.21 12.43 -2.55
C VAL A 133 -0.03 12.44 -1.66
N ALA A 134 -0.79 13.55 -1.65
CA ALA A 134 -2.11 13.65 -1.00
C ALA A 134 -3.24 12.91 -1.73
N GLY A 135 -3.00 12.40 -2.95
CA GLY A 135 -4.01 11.71 -3.75
C GLY A 135 -5.11 12.62 -4.29
N VAL A 136 -4.85 13.95 -4.36
CA VAL A 136 -5.76 14.90 -5.02
C VAL A 136 -5.97 14.45 -6.46
N PRO A 137 -7.22 14.41 -6.98
CA PRO A 137 -7.45 14.03 -8.38
C PRO A 137 -6.67 14.94 -9.32
N ILE A 138 -5.96 14.37 -10.30
CA ILE A 138 -5.15 15.16 -11.27
C ILE A 138 -6.03 16.18 -12.02
N ASN A 139 -7.28 15.82 -12.31
CA ASN A 139 -8.28 16.70 -12.90
C ASN A 139 -8.76 17.85 -11.98
N SER A 140 -8.28 17.91 -10.73
CA SER A 140 -8.42 19.05 -9.81
C SER A 140 -7.06 19.66 -9.47
N ALA A 141 -5.99 18.87 -9.44
CA ALA A 141 -4.64 19.35 -9.18
C ALA A 141 -4.15 20.34 -10.26
N HIS A 142 -4.38 20.06 -11.56
CA HIS A 142 -4.05 21.03 -12.61
C HIS A 142 -4.94 22.28 -12.56
N LEU A 143 -6.23 22.17 -12.19
CA LEU A 143 -7.10 23.35 -11.98
C LEU A 143 -6.68 24.21 -10.76
N ILE A 144 -5.81 23.70 -9.90
CA ILE A 144 -5.30 24.40 -8.70
C ILE A 144 -3.82 24.83 -8.89
N MET A 145 -3.06 24.19 -9.79
CA MET A 145 -1.60 24.31 -9.89
C MET A 145 -1.01 24.37 -11.32
N ASP A 146 -1.79 24.05 -12.35
CA ASP A 146 -1.49 24.17 -13.80
C ASP A 146 -0.27 23.40 -14.40
N VAL A 147 -0.08 22.11 -14.07
CA VAL A 147 1.05 21.28 -14.62
C VAL A 147 0.73 19.77 -14.77
N ASP A 148 1.56 19.03 -15.53
CA ASP A 148 1.40 17.63 -15.98
C ASP A 148 2.36 16.57 -15.30
N HIS A 149 2.28 15.26 -15.60
CA HIS A 149 2.55 14.17 -14.61
C HIS A 149 3.22 12.82 -15.05
N LYS A 150 4.17 12.28 -14.23
CA LYS A 150 4.70 10.86 -14.09
C LYS A 150 5.96 10.83 -13.15
N PRO A 151 6.59 9.70 -12.71
CA PRO A 151 6.21 8.28 -12.42
C PRO A 151 6.01 8.00 -10.88
N VAL A 152 6.54 7.06 -10.03
CA VAL A 152 7.39 5.81 -10.00
C VAL A 152 7.04 4.92 -8.74
N GLU A 153 7.61 3.71 -8.51
CA GLU A 153 7.41 2.86 -7.28
C GLU A 153 8.58 1.84 -7.00
N LYS A 154 8.70 1.23 -5.78
CA LYS A 154 9.76 0.27 -5.34
C LYS A 154 9.25 -1.04 -4.65
N SER A 155 10.14 -1.98 -4.28
CA SER A 155 9.84 -3.37 -3.86
C SER A 155 9.91 -3.66 -2.33
N ILE A 156 9.40 -4.83 -1.89
CA ILE A 156 9.17 -5.26 -0.49
C ILE A 156 9.49 -6.77 -0.30
N THR A 157 9.66 -7.25 0.95
CA THR A 157 9.79 -8.67 1.35
C THR A 157 8.84 -9.07 2.51
N TYR A 158 8.41 -10.34 2.55
CA TYR A 158 7.53 -10.92 3.58
C TYR A 158 8.25 -12.01 4.37
N GLY A 159 8.03 -12.04 5.68
CA GLY A 159 8.72 -12.96 6.59
C GLY A 159 10.24 -12.77 6.54
N ARG A 160 10.98 -13.72 7.12
CA ARG A 160 12.44 -13.79 7.05
C ARG A 160 12.84 -15.26 6.83
N PRO A 161 13.75 -15.57 5.88
CA PRO A 161 14.43 -16.86 5.85
C PRO A 161 15.11 -17.12 7.20
N ASN A 162 15.10 -18.36 7.67
CA ASN A 162 15.77 -18.84 8.88
C ASN A 162 15.32 -18.21 10.22
N ASP A 163 14.33 -17.33 10.25
CA ASP A 163 13.71 -16.84 11.49
C ASP A 163 12.71 -17.87 12.03
N SER A 164 12.74 -18.13 13.34
CA SER A 164 11.86 -19.11 13.99
C SER A 164 10.48 -18.55 14.36
N THR A 165 10.28 -17.23 14.24
CA THR A 165 9.03 -16.55 14.59
C THR A 165 7.99 -16.65 13.48
N TRP A 166 6.81 -17.18 13.82
CA TRP A 166 5.75 -17.42 12.85
C TRP A 166 4.90 -16.18 12.59
N VAL A 167 4.93 -15.63 11.37
CA VAL A 167 4.17 -14.40 11.03
C VAL A 167 2.73 -14.70 10.59
N ASP A 168 1.76 -13.88 11.04
CA ASP A 168 0.37 -13.95 10.56
C ASP A 168 0.21 -13.11 9.27
N VAL A 169 -0.28 -13.72 8.19
CA VAL A 169 -0.47 -13.06 6.87
C VAL A 169 -1.89 -13.30 6.38
N GLU A 170 -2.55 -12.26 5.86
CA GLU A 170 -3.87 -12.34 5.22
C GLU A 170 -3.74 -12.33 3.69
N ALA A 171 -4.52 -13.17 3.02
CA ALA A 171 -4.70 -13.14 1.56
C ALA A 171 -6.19 -13.27 1.19
N ASP A 172 -6.61 -12.53 0.16
CA ASP A 172 -8.00 -12.40 -0.29
C ASP A 172 -8.04 -11.81 -1.72
N GLU A 173 -9.09 -12.11 -2.49
CA GLU A 173 -9.33 -11.51 -3.81
C GLU A 173 -10.48 -10.48 -3.83
N VAL A 174 -10.39 -9.51 -4.73
CA VAL A 174 -11.44 -8.52 -4.93
C VAL A 174 -11.68 -8.18 -6.41
N ASP A 175 -12.95 -8.14 -6.80
CA ASP A 175 -13.38 -7.56 -8.07
C ASP A 175 -13.49 -6.03 -7.92
N LEU A 176 -12.70 -5.28 -8.69
CA LEU A 176 -12.68 -3.81 -8.67
C LEU A 176 -13.36 -3.17 -9.88
N GLY A 177 -13.62 -3.94 -10.94
CA GLY A 177 -14.22 -3.47 -12.16
C GLY A 177 -14.69 -4.57 -13.10
N LYS A 178 -15.49 -4.19 -14.09
CA LYS A 178 -15.94 -5.07 -15.17
C LYS A 178 -16.19 -4.26 -16.44
N GLY A 179 -16.00 -4.88 -17.59
CA GLY A 179 -16.26 -4.30 -18.92
C GLY A 179 -16.96 -5.31 -19.81
N LEU A 180 -17.79 -4.82 -20.73
CA LEU A 180 -18.32 -5.63 -21.82
C LEU A 180 -17.32 -5.62 -22.97
N GLU A 181 -17.02 -6.80 -23.50
CA GLU A 181 -16.25 -7.02 -24.72
C GLU A 181 -17.07 -7.95 -25.62
N ASP A 182 -16.92 -7.87 -26.94
CA ASP A 182 -17.58 -8.81 -27.84
C ASP A 182 -16.81 -10.14 -27.87
N ALA A 183 -17.52 -11.26 -28.02
CA ALA A 183 -16.92 -12.58 -28.01
C ALA A 183 -16.04 -12.78 -29.25
N THR A 184 -14.84 -13.36 -29.06
CA THR A 184 -13.95 -13.81 -30.15
C THR A 184 -14.64 -14.74 -31.14
N ASP A 185 -15.64 -15.48 -30.66
CA ASP A 185 -16.31 -16.56 -31.37
C ASP A 185 -17.62 -16.07 -32.03
N GLY A 186 -17.84 -14.74 -32.11
CA GLY A 186 -19.04 -14.10 -32.64
C GLY A 186 -20.31 -14.22 -31.77
N GLN A 187 -20.32 -15.10 -30.76
CA GLN A 187 -21.50 -15.41 -29.93
C GLN A 187 -21.82 -14.36 -28.85
N GLY A 188 -22.08 -13.12 -29.29
CA GLY A 188 -22.59 -12.04 -28.46
C GLY A 188 -21.56 -11.42 -27.51
N LYS A 189 -22.03 -10.78 -26.43
CA LYS A 189 -21.17 -10.01 -25.51
C LYS A 189 -20.74 -10.81 -24.30
N VAL A 190 -19.45 -10.77 -23.98
CA VAL A 190 -18.84 -11.31 -22.75
C VAL A 190 -18.51 -10.18 -21.77
N VAL A 191 -18.29 -10.54 -20.51
CA VAL A 191 -17.80 -9.63 -19.47
C VAL A 191 -16.40 -10.05 -19.05
N ARG A 192 -15.47 -9.11 -19.14
CA ARG A 192 -14.13 -9.20 -18.55
C ARG A 192 -14.11 -8.51 -17.19
N TRP A 193 -13.33 -9.04 -16.26
CA TRP A 193 -13.28 -8.58 -14.88
C TRP A 193 -11.89 -8.05 -14.52
N GLU A 194 -11.86 -6.96 -13.75
CA GLU A 194 -10.65 -6.39 -13.17
C GLU A 194 -10.50 -6.89 -11.72
N GLN A 195 -10.02 -8.13 -11.58
CA GLN A 195 -9.84 -8.80 -10.30
C GLN A 195 -8.40 -8.68 -9.78
N TRP A 196 -8.25 -8.49 -8.48
CA TRP A 196 -6.96 -8.30 -7.82
C TRP A 196 -6.83 -9.19 -6.57
N CYS A 197 -5.71 -9.87 -6.41
CA CYS A 197 -5.33 -10.56 -5.18
C CYS A 197 -4.50 -9.62 -4.29
N GLY A 198 -4.86 -9.57 -3.01
CA GLY A 198 -4.12 -8.85 -1.97
C GLY A 198 -3.40 -9.83 -1.04
N LEU A 199 -2.26 -9.39 -0.52
CA LEU A 199 -1.46 -10.13 0.46
C LEU A 199 -0.89 -9.13 1.47
N VAL A 200 -1.04 -9.37 2.78
CA VAL A 200 -0.59 -8.43 3.83
C VAL A 200 -0.24 -9.13 5.14
N GLU A 201 0.92 -8.79 5.69
CA GLU A 201 1.41 -9.20 7.01
C GLU A 201 0.68 -8.42 8.11
N ARG A 202 0.09 -9.11 9.09
CA ARG A 202 -0.66 -8.48 10.19
C ARG A 202 0.28 -7.62 11.04
N GLY A 203 -0.20 -6.45 11.46
CA GLY A 203 0.60 -5.47 12.22
C GLY A 203 1.57 -4.63 11.36
N ARG A 204 1.83 -5.01 10.10
CA ARG A 204 2.77 -4.32 9.20
C ARG A 204 2.07 -3.89 7.89
N PRO A 205 1.29 -2.79 7.88
CA PRO A 205 0.57 -2.32 6.67
C PRO A 205 1.48 -2.13 5.45
N ALA A 206 2.70 -1.64 5.66
CA ALA A 206 3.74 -1.47 4.64
C ALA A 206 4.25 -2.77 3.99
N SER A 207 3.77 -3.94 4.41
CA SER A 207 4.02 -5.21 3.70
C SER A 207 3.09 -5.43 2.49
N LEU A 208 1.92 -4.78 2.49
CA LEU A 208 0.83 -5.04 1.55
C LEU A 208 1.29 -5.03 0.09
N ARG A 209 1.05 -6.13 -0.64
CA ARG A 209 1.19 -6.19 -2.10
C ARG A 209 -0.09 -6.61 -2.80
N LEU A 210 -0.23 -6.10 -4.01
CA LEU A 210 -1.39 -6.26 -4.88
C LEU A 210 -0.95 -6.86 -6.22
N PHE A 211 -1.63 -7.93 -6.62
CA PHE A 211 -1.38 -8.69 -7.83
C PHE A 211 -2.64 -8.64 -8.69
N ARG A 212 -2.52 -8.14 -9.93
CA ARG A 212 -3.62 -8.16 -10.90
C ARG A 212 -3.79 -9.58 -11.40
N LEU A 213 -5.00 -10.12 -11.30
CA LEU A 213 -5.34 -11.46 -11.80
C LEU A 213 -5.84 -11.38 -13.25
N ASN A 214 -5.84 -12.51 -13.95
CA ASN A 214 -6.47 -12.66 -15.25
C ASN A 214 -7.63 -13.69 -15.16
N PRO A 215 -8.76 -13.31 -14.54
CA PRO A 215 -9.91 -14.19 -14.39
C PRO A 215 -10.52 -14.60 -15.74
N PRO A 216 -11.31 -15.70 -15.79
CA PRO A 216 -12.11 -16.02 -16.97
C PRO A 216 -13.10 -14.90 -17.30
N VAL A 217 -13.37 -14.72 -18.59
CA VAL A 217 -14.55 -13.96 -19.04
C VAL A 217 -15.84 -14.72 -18.70
N THR A 218 -16.93 -13.99 -18.53
CA THR A 218 -18.23 -14.56 -18.11
C THR A 218 -19.38 -14.00 -18.95
N LYS A 219 -20.54 -14.68 -18.95
CA LYS A 219 -21.77 -14.13 -19.56
C LYS A 219 -22.24 -12.86 -18.81
N PRO A 220 -22.96 -11.90 -19.46
CA PRO A 220 -23.25 -10.57 -18.88
C PRO A 220 -24.01 -10.53 -17.55
N ARG A 221 -24.81 -11.57 -17.26
CA ARG A 221 -25.59 -11.71 -16.02
C ARG A 221 -24.87 -12.51 -14.91
N ALA A 222 -23.60 -12.86 -15.10
CA ALA A 222 -22.82 -13.56 -14.07
C ALA A 222 -22.57 -12.66 -12.83
N PRO A 223 -22.58 -13.23 -11.60
CA PRO A 223 -22.40 -12.46 -10.37
C PRO A 223 -20.96 -11.99 -10.13
N GLY A 224 -19.99 -12.60 -10.82
CA GLY A 224 -18.55 -12.37 -10.70
C GLY A 224 -17.78 -13.39 -11.56
N PRO A 225 -16.44 -13.26 -11.67
CA PRO A 225 -15.58 -14.21 -12.38
C PRO A 225 -15.42 -15.55 -11.64
N GLY A 226 -15.80 -15.60 -10.36
CA GLY A 226 -15.48 -16.69 -9.45
C GLY A 226 -14.21 -16.41 -8.63
N PRO A 227 -13.85 -17.33 -7.71
CA PRO A 227 -12.69 -17.16 -6.84
C PRO A 227 -11.37 -17.35 -7.59
N ILE A 228 -10.27 -16.88 -7.00
CA ILE A 228 -8.90 -17.04 -7.50
C ILE A 228 -8.59 -18.51 -7.82
N ARG A 229 -7.89 -18.75 -8.95
CA ARG A 229 -7.56 -20.12 -9.38
C ARG A 229 -6.32 -20.64 -8.67
N LYS A 230 -6.22 -21.96 -8.55
CA LYS A 230 -5.06 -22.66 -7.94
C LYS A 230 -3.74 -22.38 -8.68
N TYR A 231 -3.81 -22.07 -9.99
CA TYR A 231 -2.67 -21.66 -10.80
C TYR A 231 -2.18 -20.26 -10.39
N ASP A 232 -3.05 -19.26 -10.43
CA ASP A 232 -2.72 -17.87 -10.06
C ASP A 232 -2.21 -17.79 -8.61
N TRP A 233 -2.87 -18.51 -7.70
CA TRP A 233 -2.41 -18.58 -6.31
C TRP A 233 -1.05 -19.27 -6.14
N ARG A 234 -0.71 -20.28 -6.96
CA ARG A 234 0.65 -20.87 -6.93
C ARG A 234 1.70 -19.83 -7.34
N ALA A 235 1.46 -19.09 -8.42
CA ALA A 235 2.38 -18.08 -8.92
C ALA A 235 2.64 -16.94 -7.92
N ILE A 236 1.66 -16.60 -7.06
CA ILE A 236 1.80 -15.59 -6.01
C ILE A 236 2.36 -16.20 -4.72
N GLY A 237 1.75 -17.27 -4.21
CA GLY A 237 2.02 -17.83 -2.89
C GLY A 237 3.38 -18.50 -2.77
N THR A 238 3.81 -19.29 -3.77
CA THR A 238 5.07 -20.03 -3.72
C THR A 238 6.30 -19.12 -3.57
N PRO A 239 6.56 -18.11 -4.42
CA PRO A 239 7.74 -17.25 -4.28
C PRO A 239 7.68 -16.26 -3.09
N LEU A 240 6.52 -16.10 -2.45
CA LEU A 240 6.31 -15.10 -1.39
C LEU A 240 6.18 -15.68 0.02
N LEU A 241 5.73 -16.93 0.16
CA LEU A 241 5.35 -17.52 1.46
C LEU A 241 6.04 -18.85 1.78
N SER A 242 6.48 -19.63 0.77
CA SER A 242 7.12 -20.93 1.01
C SER A 242 8.35 -20.77 1.91
N ASP A 243 8.43 -21.64 2.93
CA ASP A 243 9.56 -21.77 3.85
C ASP A 243 9.89 -20.52 4.68
N ARG A 244 8.88 -19.66 4.91
CA ARG A 244 8.99 -18.44 5.75
C ARG A 244 8.12 -18.45 7.01
N HIS A 245 7.79 -19.63 7.52
CA HIS A 245 7.04 -19.82 8.77
C HIS A 245 5.74 -18.98 8.85
N VAL A 246 4.90 -19.08 7.82
CA VAL A 246 3.71 -18.22 7.68
C VAL A 246 2.46 -18.91 8.22
N VAL A 247 1.70 -18.23 9.08
CA VAL A 247 0.29 -18.54 9.30
C VAL A 247 -0.55 -17.74 8.30
N LEU A 248 -1.06 -18.43 7.28
CA LEU A 248 -1.86 -17.84 6.21
C LEU A 248 -3.34 -17.86 6.59
N HIS A 249 -4.00 -16.70 6.55
CA HIS A 249 -5.42 -16.51 6.81
C HIS A 249 -6.16 -16.07 5.54
N THR A 250 -7.20 -16.81 5.15
CA THR A 250 -7.96 -16.52 3.92
C THR A 250 -9.47 -16.69 4.10
N ASP A 251 -10.21 -16.37 3.03
CA ASP A 251 -11.59 -16.78 2.83
C ASP A 251 -11.73 -18.32 2.60
N GLY A 252 -12.93 -18.79 2.25
CA GLY A 252 -13.24 -20.18 1.95
C GLY A 252 -12.76 -20.73 0.60
N ALA A 253 -12.12 -19.96 -0.28
CA ALA A 253 -11.78 -20.36 -1.64
C ALA A 253 -10.88 -21.61 -1.71
N ARG A 254 -11.11 -22.43 -2.75
CA ARG A 254 -10.43 -23.73 -2.90
C ARG A 254 -8.94 -23.60 -3.27
N ALA A 255 -8.52 -22.49 -3.88
CA ALA A 255 -7.14 -22.28 -4.29
C ALA A 255 -6.18 -22.12 -3.10
N TYR A 256 -6.58 -21.38 -2.07
CA TYR A 256 -5.79 -21.17 -0.86
C TYR A 256 -5.47 -22.46 -0.08
N LYS A 257 -6.21 -23.56 -0.33
CA LYS A 257 -5.91 -24.90 0.19
C LYS A 257 -4.70 -25.58 -0.48
N LEU A 258 -4.01 -24.91 -1.40
CA LEU A 258 -2.72 -25.34 -1.91
C LEU A 258 -1.72 -25.43 -0.75
N LYS A 259 -1.26 -26.64 -0.43
CA LYS A 259 -0.15 -26.83 0.52
C LYS A 259 1.09 -26.12 -0.02
N LEU A 260 1.68 -25.25 0.81
CA LEU A 260 2.98 -24.62 0.58
C LEU A 260 3.92 -25.05 1.72
N PRO A 261 5.19 -25.41 1.43
CA PRO A 261 6.20 -25.65 2.46
C PRO A 261 6.30 -24.49 3.45
N GLY A 262 6.51 -24.77 4.74
CA GLY A 262 6.60 -23.74 5.79
C GLY A 262 5.33 -22.89 6.05
N VAL A 263 4.17 -23.22 5.47
CA VAL A 263 2.92 -22.46 5.65
C VAL A 263 1.83 -23.26 6.36
N CYS A 264 1.26 -22.70 7.43
CA CYS A 264 0.06 -23.22 8.10
C CYS A 264 -1.18 -22.42 7.65
N HIS A 265 -2.15 -23.08 7.00
CA HIS A 265 -3.36 -22.43 6.49
C HIS A 265 -4.51 -22.43 7.51
N CYS A 266 -5.16 -21.28 7.66
CA CYS A 266 -6.43 -21.09 8.34
C CYS A 266 -7.43 -20.38 7.42
N ASN A 267 -8.72 -20.71 7.53
CA ASN A 267 -9.75 -19.98 6.79
C ASN A 267 -11.03 -19.67 7.56
N VAL A 268 -11.78 -18.70 7.03
CA VAL A 268 -13.13 -18.31 7.49
C VAL A 268 -14.10 -18.41 6.31
N VAL A 269 -15.37 -18.74 6.57
CA VAL A 269 -16.40 -18.92 5.53
C VAL A 269 -17.46 -17.82 5.67
N HIS A 270 -17.46 -16.85 4.77
CA HIS A 270 -18.37 -15.70 4.78
C HIS A 270 -19.77 -15.99 4.20
N LYS A 271 -20.31 -17.20 4.46
CA LYS A 271 -21.63 -17.64 3.99
C LYS A 271 -22.64 -17.63 5.13
N LYS A 272 -23.80 -16.98 4.95
CA LYS A 272 -24.96 -17.13 5.85
C LYS A 272 -25.33 -18.62 5.93
N LYS A 273 -25.46 -19.18 7.14
CA LYS A 273 -25.86 -20.58 7.34
C LYS A 273 -27.34 -20.63 7.72
N ARG A 274 -28.11 -21.49 7.04
CA ARG A 274 -29.46 -21.87 7.46
C ARG A 274 -29.32 -22.85 8.62
N THR A 275 -29.85 -22.50 9.79
CA THR A 275 -29.74 -23.30 11.02
C THR A 275 -31.06 -23.30 11.77
N ILE A 276 -31.41 -24.42 12.41
CA ILE A 276 -32.55 -24.47 13.31
C ILE A 276 -32.14 -23.82 14.64
N VAL A 277 -32.88 -22.80 15.07
CA VAL A 277 -32.73 -22.12 16.36
C VAL A 277 -34.12 -22.09 16.99
N ASN A 278 -34.26 -22.65 18.19
CA ASN A 278 -35.53 -22.76 18.92
C ASN A 278 -36.68 -23.29 18.04
N LYS A 279 -36.45 -24.45 17.40
CA LYS A 279 -37.34 -25.12 16.41
C LYS A 279 -37.67 -24.31 15.14
N LYS A 280 -37.25 -23.05 14.99
CA LYS A 280 -37.47 -22.23 13.78
C LYS A 280 -36.22 -22.23 12.88
N VAL A 281 -36.44 -22.20 11.56
CA VAL A 281 -35.36 -22.18 10.56
C VAL A 281 -34.89 -20.74 10.33
N VAL A 282 -33.69 -20.40 10.77
CA VAL A 282 -33.15 -19.02 10.75
C VAL A 282 -31.88 -18.92 9.90
N TRP A 283 -31.73 -17.81 9.18
CA TRP A 283 -30.51 -17.45 8.45
C TRP A 283 -29.52 -16.71 9.36
N VAL A 284 -28.60 -17.45 9.97
CA VAL A 284 -27.57 -16.88 10.85
C VAL A 284 -26.46 -16.21 10.02
N LYS A 285 -26.09 -14.98 10.43
CA LYS A 285 -24.99 -14.20 9.82
C LYS A 285 -23.65 -14.95 10.01
N PRO A 286 -22.72 -14.92 9.04
CA PRO A 286 -21.43 -15.59 9.19
C PRO A 286 -20.59 -15.00 10.32
N HIS A 287 -19.84 -15.85 11.03
CA HIS A 287 -18.79 -15.40 11.94
C HIS A 287 -17.53 -15.07 11.14
N TYR A 288 -17.22 -13.78 11.01
CA TYR A 288 -16.06 -13.27 10.25
C TYR A 288 -14.69 -13.57 10.89
N THR A 289 -14.65 -14.13 12.12
CA THR A 289 -13.41 -14.65 12.72
C THR A 289 -13.62 -16.04 13.32
N LYS A 290 -12.60 -16.90 13.23
CA LYS A 290 -12.57 -18.23 13.84
C LYS A 290 -11.23 -18.46 14.55
N VAL A 291 -11.26 -18.98 15.79
CA VAL A 291 -10.04 -19.39 16.49
C VAL A 291 -9.63 -20.79 16.01
N TYR A 292 -8.34 -20.97 15.74
CA TYR A 292 -7.71 -22.23 15.37
C TYR A 292 -6.60 -22.59 16.37
N ASN A 293 -6.46 -23.88 16.68
CA ASN A 293 -5.30 -24.45 17.34
C ASN A 293 -4.48 -25.19 16.28
N LEU A 294 -3.44 -24.55 15.74
CA LEU A 294 -2.58 -25.11 14.71
C LEU A 294 -1.50 -26.00 15.34
N LYS A 295 -1.27 -27.18 14.78
CA LYS A 295 -0.04 -27.94 15.05
C LYS A 295 1.05 -27.46 14.08
N LEU A 296 2.14 -26.92 14.61
CA LEU A 296 3.31 -26.50 13.84
C LEU A 296 4.18 -27.71 13.46
N PRO A 297 5.10 -27.59 12.47
CA PRO A 297 6.03 -28.67 12.11
C PRO A 297 6.87 -29.18 13.28
N ASN A 298 7.25 -28.30 14.21
CA ASN A 298 7.95 -28.63 15.45
C ASN A 298 7.05 -29.23 16.56
N LYS A 299 5.88 -29.78 16.18
CA LYS A 299 4.84 -30.38 17.04
C LYS A 299 4.19 -29.45 18.09
N LYS A 300 4.68 -28.21 18.28
CA LYS A 300 4.07 -27.23 19.20
C LYS A 300 2.69 -26.79 18.70
N THR A 301 1.78 -26.48 19.62
CA THR A 301 0.43 -25.99 19.27
C THR A 301 0.36 -24.47 19.38
N LEU A 302 -0.14 -23.81 18.34
CA LEU A 302 -0.23 -22.36 18.20
C LEU A 302 -1.70 -21.92 18.07
N LYS A 303 -2.19 -21.11 19.01
CA LYS A 303 -3.58 -20.64 19.06
C LYS A 303 -3.71 -19.29 18.36
N VAL A 304 -4.42 -19.25 17.22
CA VAL A 304 -4.53 -18.07 16.35
C VAL A 304 -5.98 -17.66 16.10
N LYS A 305 -6.23 -16.37 15.84
CA LYS A 305 -7.56 -15.84 15.46
C LYS A 305 -7.59 -15.54 13.96
N SER A 306 -8.15 -16.46 13.17
CA SER A 306 -8.24 -16.33 11.71
C SER A 306 -9.36 -15.39 11.28
N GLY A 307 -9.13 -14.75 10.13
CA GLY A 307 -10.01 -13.76 9.49
C GLY A 307 -9.21 -12.91 8.49
N THR A 308 -9.93 -12.15 7.65
CA THR A 308 -9.40 -11.28 6.57
C THR A 308 -9.57 -9.79 6.90
N GLN A 309 -9.80 -9.43 8.16
CA GLN A 309 -10.24 -8.07 8.55
C GLN A 309 -9.23 -6.94 8.27
N ILE A 310 -7.98 -7.21 7.94
CA ILE A 310 -6.98 -6.19 7.58
C ILE A 310 -6.94 -6.01 6.06
N ILE A 311 -7.11 -7.07 5.27
CA ILE A 311 -7.23 -6.94 3.81
C ILE A 311 -8.62 -6.46 3.38
N ASP A 312 -9.70 -6.89 4.03
CA ASP A 312 -11.08 -6.36 3.88
C ASP A 312 -11.12 -4.82 4.01
N ARG A 313 -10.41 -4.28 5.01
CA ARG A 313 -10.30 -2.83 5.24
C ARG A 313 -9.55 -2.12 4.13
N PHE A 314 -8.52 -2.76 3.56
CA PHE A 314 -7.83 -2.22 2.41
C PHE A 314 -8.73 -2.18 1.17
N TRP A 315 -9.53 -3.21 0.93
CA TRP A 315 -10.52 -3.19 -0.16
C TRP A 315 -11.58 -2.10 0.01
N GLY A 316 -12.02 -1.82 1.25
CA GLY A 316 -12.84 -0.63 1.55
C GLY A 316 -12.14 0.68 1.17
N HIS A 317 -10.87 0.83 1.57
CA HIS A 317 -10.03 2.00 1.26
C HIS A 317 -9.84 2.22 -0.25
N VAL A 318 -9.53 1.15 -1.01
CA VAL A 318 -9.41 1.18 -2.48
C VAL A 318 -10.73 1.59 -3.12
N ARG A 319 -11.86 0.97 -2.74
CA ARG A 319 -13.18 1.26 -3.32
C ARG A 319 -13.57 2.74 -3.20
N THR A 320 -13.14 3.41 -2.14
CA THR A 320 -13.26 4.87 -1.98
C THR A 320 -12.33 5.64 -2.94
N HIS A 321 -11.04 5.28 -3.02
CA HIS A 321 -10.07 5.93 -3.93
C HIS A 321 -10.47 5.80 -5.42
N ILE A 322 -11.09 4.68 -5.81
CA ILE A 322 -11.59 4.44 -7.18
C ILE A 322 -13.09 4.72 -7.35
N LYS A 323 -13.72 5.49 -6.45
CA LYS A 323 -15.17 5.82 -6.53
C LYS A 323 -15.52 6.58 -7.82
N HIS A 324 -14.72 7.59 -8.16
CA HIS A 324 -14.94 8.49 -9.30
C HIS A 324 -13.92 8.21 -10.41
N THR A 325 -13.83 6.96 -10.88
CA THR A 325 -12.86 6.53 -11.91
C THR A 325 -13.45 5.41 -12.74
N SER A 326 -13.20 5.42 -14.05
CA SER A 326 -13.63 4.32 -14.93
C SER A 326 -13.07 2.99 -14.42
N ARG A 327 -13.96 2.00 -14.31
CA ARG A 327 -13.67 0.65 -13.82
C ARG A 327 -13.57 -0.38 -14.96
N ALA A 328 -13.30 0.10 -16.17
CA ALA A 328 -13.01 -0.74 -17.31
C ALA A 328 -11.74 -1.58 -17.05
N PRO A 329 -11.74 -2.88 -17.35
CA PRO A 329 -10.56 -3.73 -17.23
C PRO A 329 -9.39 -3.20 -18.07
N GLY A 330 -8.18 -3.36 -17.55
CA GLY A 330 -6.95 -2.93 -18.23
C GLY A 330 -6.67 -1.42 -18.17
N ASN A 331 -7.60 -0.60 -17.68
CA ASN A 331 -7.43 0.85 -17.59
C ASN A 331 -6.19 1.23 -16.74
N LEU A 332 -5.24 1.93 -17.37
CA LEU A 332 -3.98 2.33 -16.74
C LEU A 332 -4.17 3.34 -15.60
N ILE A 333 -5.18 4.23 -15.70
CA ILE A 333 -5.52 5.20 -14.65
C ILE A 333 -6.07 4.46 -13.41
N LEU A 334 -6.91 3.44 -13.62
CA LEU A 334 -7.41 2.58 -12.56
C LEU A 334 -6.25 1.85 -11.85
N ARG A 335 -5.34 1.22 -12.62
CA ARG A 335 -4.11 0.58 -12.09
C ARG A 335 -3.24 1.57 -11.29
N ARG A 336 -3.07 2.80 -11.75
CA ARG A 336 -2.34 3.86 -11.04
C ARG A 336 -3.02 4.25 -9.73
N LYS A 337 -4.35 4.46 -9.72
CA LYS A 337 -5.09 4.79 -8.48
C LYS A 337 -5.11 3.66 -7.46
N ILE A 338 -5.05 2.39 -7.89
CA ILE A 338 -4.89 1.23 -7.00
C ILE A 338 -3.52 1.27 -6.29
N ARG A 339 -2.43 1.64 -6.98
CA ARG A 339 -1.11 1.86 -6.35
C ARG A 339 -1.07 3.09 -5.44
N ALA A 340 -1.69 4.20 -5.84
CA ALA A 340 -1.82 5.37 -4.95
C ALA A 340 -2.56 5.03 -3.64
N ALA A 341 -3.64 4.24 -3.72
CA ALA A 341 -4.35 3.73 -2.54
C ALA A 341 -3.48 2.78 -1.68
N GLN A 342 -2.60 1.99 -2.31
CA GLN A 342 -1.64 1.13 -1.62
C GLN A 342 -0.62 1.96 -0.82
N PHE A 343 -0.04 3.01 -1.42
CA PHE A 343 0.87 3.94 -0.76
C PHE A 343 0.20 4.65 0.44
N THR A 344 -1.01 5.22 0.26
CA THR A 344 -1.72 5.89 1.36
C THR A 344 -2.10 4.93 2.48
N TYR A 345 -2.28 3.64 2.19
CA TYR A 345 -2.51 2.61 3.22
C TYR A 345 -1.23 2.17 3.94
N TRP A 346 -0.09 2.05 3.23
CA TRP A 346 1.22 1.76 3.83
C TRP A 346 1.62 2.79 4.87
N PHE A 347 1.44 4.08 4.56
CA PHE A 347 1.88 5.20 5.39
C PHE A 347 0.77 5.82 6.25
N ARG A 348 -0.40 5.18 6.35
CA ARG A 348 -1.62 5.69 7.00
C ARG A 348 -1.48 6.16 8.47
N THR A 349 -0.45 5.71 9.18
CA THR A 349 -0.13 6.08 10.58
C THR A 349 1.16 6.90 10.72
N LYS A 350 1.77 7.29 9.60
CA LYS A 350 2.99 8.12 9.54
C LYS A 350 2.66 9.45 8.86
N ASN A 351 3.60 10.39 8.86
CA ASN A 351 3.51 11.50 7.92
C ASN A 351 3.78 10.97 6.50
N ALA A 352 2.77 11.02 5.64
CA ALA A 352 2.86 10.57 4.25
C ALA A 352 3.79 11.45 3.40
N TRP A 353 3.91 12.75 3.71
CA TRP A 353 4.86 13.66 3.06
C TRP A 353 6.31 13.28 3.37
N THR A 354 6.66 13.17 4.66
CA THR A 354 8.00 12.70 5.09
C THR A 354 8.30 11.28 4.61
N SER A 355 7.27 10.44 4.46
CA SER A 355 7.42 9.08 3.91
C SER A 355 7.70 9.08 2.41
N ALA A 356 7.19 10.06 1.65
CA ALA A 356 7.59 10.29 0.27
C ALA A 356 9.04 10.79 0.19
N GLY A 357 9.45 11.70 1.08
CA GLY A 357 10.85 12.14 1.19
C GLY A 357 11.83 10.98 1.37
N VAL A 358 11.60 10.09 2.35
CA VAL A 358 12.44 8.89 2.54
C VAL A 358 12.49 7.97 1.29
N MET A 359 11.43 7.95 0.46
CA MET A 359 11.44 7.22 -0.81
C MET A 359 12.26 7.92 -1.91
N LEU A 360 12.32 9.26 -1.91
CA LEU A 360 13.12 10.06 -2.84
C LEU A 360 14.60 10.10 -2.46
N GLU A 361 14.92 10.26 -1.16
CA GLU A 361 16.27 10.10 -0.62
C GLU A 361 16.90 8.76 -1.04
N ALA A 362 16.12 7.68 -1.01
CA ALA A 362 16.53 6.37 -1.48
C ALA A 362 16.67 6.22 -3.01
N LEU A 363 16.56 7.32 -3.79
CA LEU A 363 16.93 7.39 -5.22
C LEU A 363 18.26 8.14 -5.43
N PHE A 364 18.72 8.96 -4.48
CA PHE A 364 19.98 9.71 -4.56
C PHE A 364 21.18 8.95 -3.98
N ASN A 365 20.94 7.99 -3.09
CA ASN A 365 21.99 7.20 -2.41
C ASN A 365 22.40 5.94 -3.22
N TYR A 366 22.63 6.11 -4.53
CA TYR A 366 23.05 5.05 -5.48
C TYR A 366 24.03 5.59 -6.51
#